data_AF-A0A1M5E878-F1
#
_entry.id   AF-A0A1M5E878-F1
#
_cell.length_a   1.000
_cell.length_b   1.000
_cell.length_c   1.000
_cell.angle_alpha   90.00
_cell.angle_beta   90.00
_cell.angle_gamma   90.00
#
_symmetry.space_group_name_H-M   'P 1'
#
loop_
_entity.id
_entity.type
_entity.pdbx_description
1 polymer ?
#
loop_
_entity_poly.entity_id
_entity_poly.type
_entity_poly.pdbx_seq_one_letter_code
_entity_poly.pdbx_strand_id
1 'polypeptide(L)'
;MNILWSVGLAFSVMAAPDDGTTQTDTVSAAAASGEQARIGQQVEQLFADHAPLDVVRLMAEENPLDAPMVLQAVYRKAPNVSLESLVLAAFNAAPEAALAIASMALDLGLDATLLPELAIVANIDPTTIAQATAAGPAETQSESIIRRHSRGSGISPS
;
A
#
# COMPACT_ATOMS: atom_id res chain seq x y z
N MET A 1 -10.70 39.15 -3.19
CA MET A 1 -9.59 38.37 -3.79
C MET A 1 -10.20 37.17 -4.50
N ASN A 2 -10.19 37.19 -5.83
CA ASN A 2 -10.61 36.08 -6.71
C ASN A 2 -9.34 35.40 -7.24
N ILE A 3 -9.30 34.07 -7.27
CA ILE A 3 -8.42 33.37 -8.21
C ILE A 3 -9.18 32.16 -8.79
N LEU A 4 -9.78 32.41 -9.96
CA LEU A 4 -10.19 31.39 -10.93
C LEU A 4 -8.91 30.85 -11.58
N TRP A 5 -8.70 29.54 -11.58
CA TRP A 5 -7.74 28.91 -12.51
C TRP A 5 -8.51 27.98 -13.44
N SER A 6 -8.74 28.49 -14.65
CA SER A 6 -9.04 27.73 -15.85
C SER A 6 -7.72 27.46 -16.59
N VAL A 7 -7.35 26.20 -16.73
CA VAL A 7 -6.38 25.68 -17.73
C VAL A 7 -6.88 24.26 -18.01
N GLY A 8 -7.20 23.79 -19.21
CA GLY A 8 -7.03 24.25 -20.57
C GLY A 8 -7.09 22.97 -21.42
N LEU A 9 -8.26 22.67 -22.02
CA LEU A 9 -8.43 21.54 -22.93
C LEU A 9 -8.09 21.99 -24.37
N ALA A 10 -7.07 21.42 -25.00
CA ALA A 10 -6.96 21.29 -26.46
C ALA A 10 -5.83 20.31 -26.89
N PHE A 11 -6.22 19.27 -27.64
CA PHE A 11 -5.41 18.31 -28.41
C PHE A 11 -4.73 19.03 -29.62
N SER A 12 -3.61 18.63 -30.21
CA SER A 12 -3.36 17.41 -31.03
C SER A 12 -1.95 17.50 -31.66
N VAL A 13 -1.24 16.38 -31.91
CA VAL A 13 -0.57 16.13 -33.22
C VAL A 13 -0.20 14.65 -33.41
N MET A 14 -0.35 14.22 -34.65
CA MET A 14 -0.30 12.88 -35.26
C MET A 14 1.13 12.32 -35.44
N ALA A 15 1.39 11.08 -35.03
CA ALA A 15 2.41 10.20 -35.62
C ALA A 15 1.96 8.73 -35.49
N ALA A 16 1.83 8.05 -36.63
CA ALA A 16 1.47 6.64 -36.77
C ALA A 16 2.74 5.75 -36.81
N PRO A 17 2.63 4.44 -37.11
CA PRO A 17 2.58 3.33 -36.16
C PRO A 17 3.84 2.43 -36.24
N ASP A 18 4.31 1.88 -35.11
CA ASP A 18 4.88 0.52 -35.04
C ASP A 18 5.19 0.15 -33.57
N ASP A 19 4.85 -1.09 -33.23
CA ASP A 19 5.42 -1.93 -32.17
C ASP A 19 5.52 -1.45 -30.70
N GLY A 20 4.64 -2.03 -29.88
CA GLY A 20 5.11 -2.87 -28.77
C GLY A 20 5.53 -2.20 -27.46
N THR A 21 4.66 -2.31 -26.45
CA THR A 21 5.02 -2.51 -25.03
C THR A 21 5.64 -1.35 -24.24
N THR A 22 4.93 -0.24 -23.97
CA THR A 22 5.24 0.60 -22.79
C THR A 22 4.12 1.56 -22.34
N GLN A 23 2.84 1.14 -22.37
CA GLN A 23 1.71 2.03 -21.99
C GLN A 23 0.91 1.58 -20.76
N THR A 24 1.28 0.47 -20.13
CA THR A 24 0.55 -0.09 -18.98
C THR A 24 1.15 0.24 -17.61
N ASP A 25 2.33 0.88 -17.55
CA ASP A 25 3.00 1.20 -16.27
C ASP A 25 2.68 2.61 -15.76
N THR A 26 2.57 3.60 -16.66
CA THR A 26 2.43 5.01 -16.28
C THR A 26 1.00 5.37 -15.83
N VAL A 27 -0.01 4.64 -16.27
CA VAL A 27 -1.42 4.88 -15.85
C VAL A 27 -1.65 4.36 -14.42
N SER A 28 -0.99 3.26 -14.05
CA SER A 28 -1.09 2.66 -12.71
C SER A 28 -0.42 3.53 -11.64
N ALA A 29 0.75 4.12 -11.93
CA ALA A 29 1.44 5.00 -10.98
C ALA A 29 0.72 6.34 -10.76
N ALA A 30 0.08 6.89 -11.81
CA ALA A 30 -0.74 8.10 -11.71
C ALA A 30 -2.06 7.86 -10.96
N ALA A 31 -2.69 6.69 -11.14
CA ALA A 31 -3.88 6.29 -10.39
C ALA A 31 -3.57 6.08 -8.91
N ALA A 32 -2.46 5.40 -8.57
CA ALA A 32 -2.03 5.20 -7.18
C ALA A 32 -1.72 6.54 -6.47
N SER A 33 -1.12 7.50 -7.19
CA SER A 33 -0.89 8.85 -6.66
C SER A 33 -2.18 9.64 -6.42
N GLY A 34 -3.19 9.44 -7.28
CA GLY A 34 -4.52 10.05 -7.13
C GLY A 34 -5.30 9.48 -5.94
N GLU A 35 -5.23 8.16 -5.75
CA GLU A 35 -5.86 7.46 -4.60
C GLU A 35 -5.24 7.95 -3.28
N GLN A 36 -3.90 8.04 -3.22
CA GLN A 36 -3.20 8.53 -2.04
C GLN A 36 -3.54 9.98 -1.68
N ALA A 37 -3.65 10.85 -2.70
CA ALA A 37 -4.05 12.24 -2.49
C ALA A 37 -5.50 12.34 -1.97
N ARG A 38 -6.41 11.49 -2.49
CA ARG A 38 -7.81 11.44 -2.05
C ARG A 38 -7.95 10.97 -0.60
N ILE A 39 -7.25 9.88 -0.25
CA ILE A 39 -7.23 9.35 1.12
C ILE A 39 -6.65 10.38 2.07
N GLY A 40 -5.57 11.06 1.69
CA GLY A 40 -4.99 12.16 2.48
C GLY A 40 -5.99 13.29 2.74
N GLN A 41 -6.77 13.70 1.72
CA GLN A 41 -7.81 14.73 1.90
C GLN A 41 -8.99 14.28 2.75
N GLN A 42 -9.39 13.01 2.68
CA GLN A 42 -10.46 12.46 3.51
C GLN A 42 -10.02 12.35 4.98
N VAL A 43 -8.81 11.84 5.23
CA VAL A 43 -8.18 11.84 6.55
C VAL A 43 -8.12 13.27 7.09
N GLU A 44 -7.73 14.23 6.26
CA GLU A 44 -7.61 15.63 6.68
C GLU A 44 -8.96 16.23 7.12
N GLN A 45 -10.03 15.95 6.38
CA GLN A 45 -11.40 16.37 6.72
C GLN A 45 -11.91 15.69 7.99
N LEU A 46 -11.74 14.37 8.13
CA LEU A 46 -12.22 13.63 9.28
C LEU A 46 -11.47 14.00 10.58
N PHE A 47 -10.19 14.34 10.47
CA PHE A 47 -9.40 14.84 11.60
C PHE A 47 -9.89 16.16 12.19
N ALA A 48 -10.75 16.91 11.49
CA ALA A 48 -11.30 18.15 12.00
C ALA A 48 -12.37 17.90 13.09
N ASP A 49 -13.05 16.75 13.03
CA ASP A 49 -14.19 16.41 13.89
C ASP A 49 -13.94 15.15 14.74
N HIS A 50 -13.03 14.27 14.31
CA HIS A 50 -12.78 12.97 14.93
C HIS A 50 -11.36 12.83 15.48
N ALA A 51 -11.25 12.00 16.52
CA ALA A 51 -9.96 11.60 17.05
C ALA A 51 -9.19 10.73 16.03
N PRO A 52 -7.85 10.78 16.01
CA PRO A 52 -7.00 10.03 15.08
C PRO A 52 -7.32 8.52 15.01
N LEU A 53 -7.63 7.91 16.17
CA LEU A 53 -8.02 6.51 16.26
C LEU A 53 -9.37 6.24 15.60
N ASP A 54 -10.33 7.15 15.76
CA ASP A 54 -11.65 7.05 15.13
C ASP A 54 -11.56 7.25 13.62
N VAL A 55 -10.71 8.16 13.14
CA VAL A 55 -10.47 8.35 11.70
C VAL A 55 -9.94 7.07 11.06
N VAL A 56 -8.96 6.43 11.69
CA VAL A 56 -8.43 5.14 11.20
C VAL A 56 -9.52 4.09 11.19
N ARG A 57 -10.30 3.99 12.27
CA ARG A 57 -11.37 3.01 12.39
C ARG A 57 -12.44 3.19 11.30
N LEU A 58 -12.99 4.39 11.17
CA LEU A 58 -14.02 4.73 10.18
C LEU A 58 -13.56 4.43 8.76
N MET A 59 -12.40 4.93 8.36
CA MET A 59 -11.93 4.75 6.99
C MET A 59 -11.51 3.31 6.67
N ALA A 60 -10.95 2.58 7.64
CA ALA A 60 -10.60 1.18 7.48
C ALA A 60 -11.84 0.27 7.47
N GLU A 61 -12.91 0.61 8.21
CA GLU A 61 -14.20 -0.08 8.11
C GLU A 61 -14.88 0.19 6.76
N GLU A 62 -14.81 1.42 6.25
CA GLU A 62 -15.40 1.77 4.95
C GLU A 62 -14.67 1.10 3.78
N ASN A 63 -13.33 1.15 3.78
CA ASN A 63 -12.50 0.56 2.73
C ASN A 63 -11.26 -0.13 3.36
N PRO A 64 -11.33 -1.45 3.63
CA PRO A 64 -10.25 -2.15 4.32
C PRO A 64 -8.94 -2.18 3.53
N LEU A 65 -9.00 -2.11 2.20
CA LEU A 65 -7.81 -2.06 1.33
C LEU A 65 -6.99 -0.77 1.50
N ASP A 66 -7.65 0.33 1.90
CA ASP A 66 -7.01 1.64 2.08
C ASP A 66 -6.45 1.83 3.51
N ALA A 67 -6.80 0.93 4.44
CA ALA A 67 -6.37 0.94 5.83
C ALA A 67 -4.85 1.19 6.04
N PRO A 68 -3.90 0.57 5.29
CA PRO A 68 -2.48 0.90 5.43
C PRO A 68 -2.14 2.34 5.02
N MET A 69 -2.75 2.86 3.96
CA MET A 69 -2.53 4.25 3.52
C MET A 69 -3.14 5.26 4.49
N VAL A 70 -4.33 4.95 5.03
CA VAL A 70 -4.99 5.72 6.09
C VAL A 70 -4.11 5.76 7.33
N LEU A 71 -3.58 4.62 7.77
CA LEU A 71 -2.67 4.52 8.93
C LEU A 71 -1.46 5.46 8.76
N GLN A 72 -0.80 5.41 7.60
CA GLN A 72 0.34 6.27 7.29
C GLN A 72 -0.05 7.76 7.30
N ALA A 73 -1.18 8.12 6.68
CA ALA A 73 -1.65 9.50 6.61
C ALA A 73 -1.99 10.05 8.01
N VAL A 74 -2.67 9.26 8.85
CA VAL A 74 -3.02 9.61 10.23
C VAL A 74 -1.76 9.78 11.08
N TYR A 75 -0.81 8.84 11.01
CA TYR A 75 0.41 8.88 11.79
C TYR A 75 1.27 10.11 11.46
N ARG A 76 1.39 10.47 10.18
CA ARG A 76 2.08 11.70 9.75
C ARG A 76 1.42 12.97 10.28
N LYS A 77 0.08 12.98 10.40
CA LYS A 77 -0.69 14.15 10.84
C LYS A 77 -0.76 14.27 12.36
N ALA A 78 -0.72 13.14 13.06
CA ALA A 78 -0.75 13.06 14.52
C ALA A 78 0.40 12.20 15.07
N PRO A 79 1.65 12.66 14.97
CA PRO A 79 2.81 11.93 15.48
C PRO A 79 2.82 11.82 17.02
N ASN A 80 1.94 12.56 17.71
CA ASN A 80 1.79 12.48 19.17
C ASN A 80 1.01 11.25 19.64
N VAL A 81 0.42 10.47 18.72
CA VAL A 81 -0.35 9.26 19.03
C VAL A 81 0.52 8.03 18.86
N SER A 82 0.44 7.10 19.81
CA SER A 82 1.16 5.83 19.75
C SER A 82 0.77 5.02 18.52
N LEU A 83 1.78 4.64 17.73
CA LEU A 83 1.60 3.82 16.53
C LEU A 83 0.91 2.48 16.85
N GLU A 84 1.21 1.88 18.01
CA GLU A 84 0.56 0.67 18.52
C GLU A 84 -0.97 0.82 18.61
N SER A 85 -1.44 1.95 19.14
CA SER A 85 -2.87 2.21 19.26
C SER A 85 -3.55 2.41 17.90
N LEU A 86 -2.86 3.07 16.96
CA LEU A 86 -3.37 3.26 15.59
C LEU A 86 -3.45 1.93 14.84
N VAL A 87 -2.41 1.10 14.94
CA VAL A 87 -2.37 -0.24 14.32
C VAL A 87 -3.45 -1.14 14.91
N LEU A 88 -3.65 -1.10 16.23
CA LEU A 88 -4.72 -1.86 16.87
C LEU A 88 -6.11 -1.43 16.36
N ALA A 89 -6.34 -0.12 16.21
CA ALA A 89 -7.59 0.40 15.65
C ALA A 89 -7.79 -0.07 14.20
N ALA A 90 -6.72 -0.04 13.39
CA ALA A 90 -6.75 -0.51 12.00
C ALA A 90 -7.02 -2.02 11.91
N PHE A 91 -6.40 -2.85 12.76
CA PHE A 91 -6.63 -4.29 12.82
C PHE A 91 -8.07 -4.65 13.22
N ASN A 92 -8.64 -3.94 14.19
CA ASN A 92 -10.03 -4.17 14.59
C ASN A 92 -11.01 -3.77 13.49
N ALA A 93 -10.72 -2.71 12.73
CA ALA A 93 -11.57 -2.22 11.65
C ALA A 93 -11.46 -3.07 10.37
N ALA A 94 -10.24 -3.47 10.01
CA ALA A 94 -9.93 -4.16 8.76
C ALA A 94 -9.05 -5.40 9.00
N PRO A 95 -9.60 -6.46 9.62
CA PRO A 95 -8.83 -7.68 9.88
C PRO A 95 -8.40 -8.39 8.59
N GLU A 96 -9.12 -8.20 7.49
CA GLU A 96 -8.78 -8.79 6.19
C GLU A 96 -7.52 -8.16 5.57
N ALA A 97 -7.25 -6.89 5.89
CA ALA A 97 -6.06 -6.16 5.43
C ALA A 97 -4.91 -6.19 6.44
N ALA A 98 -5.02 -7.02 7.49
CA ALA A 98 -4.06 -7.05 8.60
C ALA A 98 -2.60 -7.26 8.17
N LEU A 99 -2.36 -8.07 7.13
CA LEU A 99 -1.01 -8.27 6.61
C LEU A 99 -0.42 -7.00 5.99
N ALA A 100 -1.22 -6.26 5.22
CA ALA A 100 -0.81 -5.00 4.61
C ALA A 100 -0.63 -3.90 5.67
N ILE A 101 -1.51 -3.85 6.66
CA ILE A 101 -1.41 -2.94 7.82
C ILE A 101 -0.15 -3.24 8.63
N ALA A 102 0.13 -4.52 8.90
CA ALA A 102 1.33 -4.97 9.61
C ALA A 102 2.61 -4.57 8.86
N SER A 103 2.66 -4.79 7.54
CA SER A 103 3.78 -4.37 6.70
C SER A 103 3.99 -2.85 6.74
N MET A 104 2.90 -2.07 6.66
CA MET A 104 2.97 -0.62 6.79
C MET A 104 3.41 -0.16 8.18
N ALA A 105 2.97 -0.84 9.25
CA ALA A 105 3.38 -0.52 10.60
C ALA A 105 4.89 -0.72 10.81
N LEU A 106 5.48 -1.77 10.20
CA LEU A 106 6.94 -1.98 10.20
C LEU A 106 7.68 -0.87 9.47
N ASP A 107 7.16 -0.43 8.31
CA ASP A 107 7.74 0.68 7.54
C ASP A 107 7.75 1.99 8.35
N LEU A 108 6.69 2.20 9.15
CA LEU A 108 6.58 3.32 10.08
C LEU A 108 7.45 3.20 11.34
N GLY A 109 8.13 2.05 11.53
CA GLY A 109 9.05 1.80 12.62
C GLY A 109 8.44 1.12 13.84
N LEU A 110 7.25 0.51 13.72
CA LEU A 110 6.71 -0.35 14.79
C LEU A 110 7.57 -1.61 14.93
N ASP A 111 7.79 -2.06 16.16
CA ASP A 111 8.54 -3.27 16.42
C ASP A 111 7.77 -4.52 15.94
N ALA A 112 8.45 -5.38 15.19
CA ALA A 112 7.89 -6.60 14.62
C ALA A 112 7.39 -7.60 15.67
N THR A 113 7.93 -7.56 16.88
CA THR A 113 7.51 -8.45 17.98
C THR A 113 6.19 -8.04 18.60
N LEU A 114 5.78 -6.77 18.45
CA LEU A 114 4.51 -6.25 18.97
C LEU A 114 3.33 -6.55 18.03
N LEU A 115 3.56 -6.76 16.74
CA LEU A 115 2.49 -7.03 15.76
C LEU A 115 1.67 -8.30 16.07
N PRO A 116 2.28 -9.45 16.42
CA PRO A 116 1.54 -10.63 16.84
C PRO A 116 0.71 -10.38 18.10
N GLU A 117 1.21 -9.58 19.05
CA GLU A 117 0.47 -9.24 20.28
C GLU A 117 -0.77 -8.40 19.95
N LEU A 118 -0.63 -7.41 19.07
CA LEU A 118 -1.75 -6.59 18.59
C LEU A 118 -2.76 -7.41 17.78
N ALA A 119 -2.30 -8.37 16.98
CA ALA A 119 -3.15 -9.28 16.22
C ALA A 119 -4.02 -10.14 17.15
N ILE A 120 -3.45 -10.66 18.24
CA ILE A 120 -4.20 -11.42 19.27
C ILE A 120 -5.33 -10.55 19.86
N VAL A 121 -5.02 -9.30 20.20
CA VAL A 121 -6.01 -8.38 20.79
C VAL A 121 -7.14 -8.07 19.79
N ALA A 122 -6.83 -7.98 18.50
CA ALA A 122 -7.80 -7.78 17.43
C ALA A 122 -8.49 -9.07 16.96
N ASN A 123 -8.27 -10.20 17.63
CA ASN A 123 -8.83 -11.52 17.26
C ASN A 123 -8.45 -11.97 15.82
N ILE A 124 -7.23 -11.61 15.40
CA ILE A 124 -6.60 -12.02 14.15
C ILE A 124 -5.60 -13.13 14.46
N ASP A 125 -5.45 -14.10 13.56
CA ASP A 125 -4.46 -15.16 13.74
C ASP A 125 -3.02 -14.58 13.77
N PRO A 126 -2.32 -14.65 14.91
CA PRO A 126 -1.00 -14.05 15.04
C PRO A 126 0.07 -14.83 14.26
N THR A 127 -0.18 -16.11 13.99
CA THR A 127 0.74 -16.98 13.23
C THR A 127 0.90 -16.46 11.81
N THR A 128 -0.21 -16.05 11.18
CA THR A 128 -0.24 -15.50 9.83
C THR A 128 0.53 -14.18 9.74
N ILE A 129 0.36 -13.29 10.73
CA ILE A 129 1.09 -12.02 10.81
C ILE A 129 2.58 -12.26 11.08
N ALA A 130 2.91 -13.10 12.07
CA ALA A 130 4.29 -13.43 12.40
C ALA A 130 5.03 -14.07 11.22
N GLN A 131 4.38 -14.94 10.44
CA GLN A 131 4.98 -15.54 9.24
C GLN A 131 5.18 -14.51 8.12
N ALA A 132 4.21 -13.64 7.88
CA ALA A 132 4.33 -12.58 6.87
C ALA A 132 5.42 -11.56 7.23
N THR A 133 5.56 -11.22 8.51
CA THR A 133 6.59 -10.33 9.01
C THR A 133 7.98 -11.00 9.04
N ALA A 134 8.06 -12.26 9.46
CA ALA A 134 9.31 -13.03 9.50
C ALA A 134 9.85 -13.38 8.10
N ALA A 135 8.98 -13.39 7.08
CA ALA A 135 9.39 -13.52 5.68
C ALA A 135 10.15 -12.27 5.17
N GLY A 136 10.16 -11.16 5.92
CA GLY A 136 10.67 -9.87 5.46
C GLY A 136 9.77 -9.27 4.37
N PRO A 137 10.04 -8.04 3.86
CA PRO A 137 9.45 -7.61 2.61
C PRO A 137 9.83 -8.66 1.58
N ALA A 138 8.85 -9.49 1.22
CA ALA A 138 9.02 -10.43 0.14
C ALA A 138 9.37 -9.55 -1.06
N GLU A 139 10.65 -9.56 -1.45
CA GLU A 139 11.02 -9.24 -2.81
C GLU A 139 10.01 -9.98 -3.64
N THR A 140 9.15 -9.19 -4.30
CA THR A 140 8.15 -9.60 -5.25
C THR A 140 8.70 -10.83 -5.91
N GLN A 141 8.07 -11.99 -5.66
CA GLN A 141 8.54 -13.25 -6.21
C GLN A 141 8.65 -13.02 -7.70
N SER A 142 9.88 -12.71 -8.13
CA SER A 142 10.28 -12.69 -9.51
C SER A 142 10.15 -14.14 -9.85
N GLU A 143 8.98 -14.43 -10.41
CA GLU A 143 8.59 -15.65 -11.08
C GLU A 143 9.89 -16.31 -11.51
N SER A 144 10.29 -17.34 -10.77
CA SER A 144 11.56 -18.02 -11.00
C SER A 144 11.46 -18.56 -12.40
N ILE A 145 11.93 -17.78 -13.37
CA ILE A 145 11.89 -18.11 -14.77
C ILE A 145 12.85 -19.28 -14.83
N ILE A 146 12.27 -20.49 -14.86
CA ILE A 146 13.00 -21.74 -14.97
C ILE A 146 13.65 -21.68 -16.35
N ARG A 147 14.82 -21.05 -16.44
CA ARG A 147 15.66 -21.07 -17.63
C ARG A 147 16.27 -22.47 -17.67
N ARG A 148 15.48 -23.43 -18.15
CA ARG A 148 15.95 -24.77 -18.47
C ARG A 148 17.06 -24.60 -19.49
N HIS A 149 18.30 -24.71 -19.04
CA HIS A 149 19.45 -24.87 -19.90
C HIS A 149 19.28 -26.22 -20.58
N SER A 150 18.68 -26.25 -21.77
CA SER A 150 18.76 -27.41 -22.65
C SER A 150 20.20 -27.53 -23.12
N ARG A 151 20.98 -28.19 -22.27
CA ARG A 151 22.29 -28.77 -22.52
C ARG A 151 22.18 -29.65 -23.76
N GLY A 152 22.73 -29.17 -24.87
CA GLY A 152 22.65 -29.86 -26.16
C GLY A 152 23.73 -29.42 -27.16
N SER A 153 24.89 -28.96 -26.70
CA SER A 153 26.08 -28.91 -27.56
C SER A 153 26.76 -30.27 -27.52
N GLY A 154 26.27 -31.17 -28.38
CA GLY A 154 27.00 -32.36 -28.79
C GLY A 154 27.51 -32.18 -30.22
N ILE A 155 28.83 -32.32 -30.41
CA ILE A 155 29.55 -33.11 -31.44
C ILE A 155 29.02 -33.02 -32.89
N SER A 156 29.80 -32.62 -33.90
CA SER A 156 31.14 -33.15 -34.28
C SER A 156 31.90 -32.25 -35.28
N PRO A 157 33.24 -32.39 -35.36
CA PRO A 157 34.06 -31.87 -36.46
C PRO A 157 34.19 -32.89 -37.61
N SER A 158 34.27 -32.39 -38.86
CA SER A 158 35.12 -32.84 -39.98
C SER A 158 34.68 -32.19 -41.29
#